data_AF-A0A7I9WB58-F1
#
_entry.id   AF-A0A7I9WB58-F1
#
_cell.length_a   1.000
_cell.length_b   1.000
_cell.length_c   1.000
_cell.angle_alpha   90.00
_cell.angle_beta   90.00
_cell.angle_gamma   90.00
#
_symmetry.space_group_name_H-M   'P 1'
#
loop_
_entity.id
_entity.type
_entity.pdbx_description
1 polymer ?
#
loop_
_entity_poly.entity_id
_entity_poly.type
_entity_poly.pdbx_seq_one_letter_code
_entity_poly.pdbx_strand_id
1 'polypeptide(L)'
;MTLPALLRGMERSGRSRTDFQVSCPLFVVTGADDNELAANAVGTRKQIAFYASTPAYRKVLELHGWGDLQTELHRLSLAGEWDQMGSLIDDEMLRTFAVVASLGELPTAIHQRCDGVIDRVLIGFPSSVGDDTVSSVLQKIRSAA
;
A
#
# COMPACT_ATOMS: atom_id res chain seq x y z
N MET A 1 -5.58 -12.55 7.56
CA MET A 1 -4.99 -13.67 8.34
C MET A 1 -4.23 -13.20 9.59
N THR A 2 -3.49 -12.10 9.52
CA THR A 2 -2.58 -11.64 10.60
C THR A 2 -3.27 -11.23 11.90
N LEU A 3 -4.22 -10.28 11.87
CA LEU A 3 -4.82 -9.74 13.09
C LEU A 3 -5.56 -10.79 13.93
N PRO A 4 -6.41 -11.68 13.37
CA PRO A 4 -7.01 -12.75 14.16
C PRO A 4 -5.99 -13.70 14.80
N ALA A 5 -4.85 -13.95 14.13
CA ALA A 5 -3.79 -14.79 14.70
C ALA A 5 -3.08 -14.07 15.86
N LEU A 6 -2.82 -12.77 15.73
CA LEU A 6 -2.26 -11.93 16.80
C LEU A 6 -3.20 -11.89 18.01
N LEU A 7 -4.49 -11.65 17.81
CA LEU A 7 -5.49 -11.60 18.89
C LEU A 7 -5.55 -12.92 19.68
N ARG A 8 -5.59 -14.07 19.00
CA ARG A 8 -5.53 -15.38 19.67
C ARG A 8 -4.22 -15.59 20.45
N GLY A 9 -3.11 -15.04 19.95
CA GLY A 9 -1.83 -15.08 20.66
C GLY A 9 -1.83 -14.24 21.93
N MET A 10 -2.37 -13.02 21.83
CA MET A 10 -2.54 -12.10 22.97
C MET A 10 -3.37 -12.73 24.07
N GLU A 11 -4.54 -13.29 23.72
CA GLU A 11 -5.44 -13.99 24.63
C GLU A 11 -4.73 -15.12 25.39
N ARG A 12 -4.00 -16.00 24.68
CA ARG A 12 -3.23 -17.09 25.32
C ARG A 12 -2.12 -16.60 26.23
N SER A 13 -1.57 -15.42 25.97
CA SER A 13 -0.45 -14.85 26.72
C SER A 13 -0.87 -13.87 27.83
N GLY A 14 -2.17 -13.58 27.96
CA GLY A 14 -2.68 -12.57 28.90
C GLY A 14 -2.29 -11.13 28.57
N ARG A 15 -1.89 -10.84 27.31
CA ARG A 15 -1.53 -9.48 26.86
C ARG A 15 -2.74 -8.72 26.35
N SER A 16 -2.79 -7.41 26.60
CA SER A 16 -3.83 -6.54 26.03
C SER A 16 -3.47 -6.10 24.61
N ARG A 17 -4.49 -5.76 23.81
CA ARG A 17 -4.33 -5.12 22.49
C ARG A 17 -3.58 -3.78 22.59
N THR A 18 -3.72 -3.08 23.71
CA THR A 18 -3.05 -1.80 23.99
C THR A 18 -1.55 -1.94 24.18
N ASP A 19 -1.06 -3.14 24.49
CA ASP A 19 0.36 -3.41 24.76
C ASP A 19 1.12 -3.83 23.49
N PHE A 20 0.44 -3.82 22.34
CA PHE A 20 0.98 -4.32 21.07
C PHE A 20 0.68 -3.36 19.94
N GLN A 21 1.67 -3.07 19.10
CA GLN A 21 1.52 -2.23 17.92
C GLN A 21 1.78 -3.03 16.64
N VAL A 22 0.87 -2.90 15.66
CA VAL A 22 1.02 -3.38 14.29
C VAL A 22 1.53 -2.23 13.44
N SER A 23 2.76 -2.37 12.94
CA SER A 23 3.39 -1.40 12.03
C SER A 23 3.38 -1.93 10.60
N CYS A 24 2.99 -1.11 9.62
CA CYS A 24 2.88 -1.51 8.23
C CYS A 24 3.43 -0.43 7.27
N PRO A 25 4.32 -0.77 6.33
CA PRO A 25 4.63 0.10 5.20
C PRO A 25 3.45 0.13 4.22
N LEU A 26 3.08 1.33 3.77
CA LEU A 26 2.02 1.52 2.81
C LEU A 26 2.59 1.89 1.44
N PHE A 27 2.02 1.34 0.38
CA PHE A 27 2.12 1.99 -0.93
C PHE A 27 1.26 3.23 -0.93
N VAL A 28 1.88 4.38 -1.18
CA VAL A 28 1.21 5.67 -1.28
C VAL A 28 1.51 6.28 -2.64
N VAL A 29 0.44 6.66 -3.34
CA VAL A 29 0.49 7.43 -4.58
C VAL A 29 -0.08 8.81 -4.29
N THR A 30 0.78 9.81 -4.37
CA THR A 30 0.42 11.21 -4.12
C THR A 30 1.29 12.13 -4.98
N GLY A 31 0.99 13.42 -5.02
CA GLY A 31 1.71 14.42 -5.81
C GLY A 31 1.23 15.83 -5.47
N ALA A 32 2.00 16.84 -5.88
CA ALA A 32 1.60 18.24 -5.74
C ALA A 32 0.40 18.60 -6.63
N ASP A 33 0.24 17.87 -7.74
CA ASP A 33 -0.87 18.01 -8.68
C ASP A 33 -1.25 16.65 -9.30
N ASP A 34 -2.27 16.67 -10.17
CA ASP A 34 -2.78 15.47 -10.85
C ASP A 34 -1.76 14.83 -11.80
N ASN A 35 -0.87 15.62 -12.40
CA ASN A 35 0.17 15.10 -13.30
C ASN A 35 1.23 14.33 -12.51
N GLU A 36 1.70 14.88 -11.39
CA GLU A 36 2.61 14.18 -10.48
C GLU A 36 1.95 12.92 -9.90
N LEU A 37 0.68 13.00 -9.51
CA LEU A 37 -0.06 11.85 -8.99
C LEU A 37 -0.13 10.73 -10.05
N ALA A 38 -0.46 11.07 -11.30
CA ALA A 38 -0.49 10.11 -12.40
C ALA A 38 0.89 9.51 -12.70
N ALA A 39 1.95 10.33 -12.68
CA ALA A 39 3.32 9.87 -12.88
C ALA A 39 3.77 8.91 -11.76
N ASN A 40 3.47 9.25 -10.50
CA ASN A 40 3.80 8.41 -9.35
C ASN A 40 3.00 7.10 -9.35
N ALA A 41 1.76 7.11 -9.86
CA ALA A 41 0.96 5.89 -10.04
C ALA A 41 1.68 4.87 -10.92
N VAL A 42 2.33 5.30 -12.01
CA VAL A 42 3.08 4.40 -12.91
C VAL A 42 4.20 3.68 -12.15
N GLY A 43 4.94 4.38 -11.29
CA GLY A 43 5.99 3.78 -10.47
C GLY A 43 5.45 2.73 -9.51
N THR A 44 4.37 3.05 -8.80
CA THR A 44 3.73 2.12 -7.85
C THR A 44 3.11 0.92 -8.54
N ARG A 45 2.54 1.07 -9.75
CA ARG A 45 2.06 -0.05 -10.56
C ARG A 45 3.16 -1.05 -10.85
N LYS A 46 4.35 -0.59 -11.24
CA LYS A 46 5.51 -1.47 -11.49
C LYS A 46 5.93 -2.20 -10.21
N GLN A 47 5.94 -1.52 -9.05
CA GLN A 47 6.24 -2.16 -7.77
C GLN A 47 5.21 -3.24 -7.41
N ILE A 48 3.91 -2.95 -7.53
CA ILE A 48 2.84 -3.92 -7.30
C ILE A 48 3.01 -5.12 -8.24
N ALA A 49 3.22 -4.86 -9.53
CA ALA A 49 3.41 -5.90 -10.55
C ALA A 49 4.62 -6.80 -10.24
N PHE A 50 5.70 -6.23 -9.72
CA PHE A 50 6.88 -6.98 -9.28
C PHE A 50 6.55 -7.91 -8.10
N TYR A 51 5.88 -7.43 -7.04
CA TYR A 51 5.48 -8.32 -5.94
C TYR A 51 4.51 -9.41 -6.42
N ALA A 52 3.54 -9.00 -7.23
CA ALA A 52 2.52 -9.86 -7.80
C ALA A 52 3.09 -10.92 -8.76
N SER A 53 4.29 -10.75 -9.33
CA SER A 53 4.93 -11.75 -10.19
C SER A 53 5.48 -12.94 -9.41
N THR A 54 5.69 -12.81 -8.10
CA THR A 54 6.27 -13.87 -7.28
C THR A 54 5.23 -14.91 -6.83
N PRO A 55 5.57 -16.21 -6.78
CA PRO A 55 4.61 -17.27 -6.46
C PRO A 55 3.89 -17.10 -5.11
N ALA A 56 4.52 -16.43 -4.14
CA ALA A 56 3.97 -16.20 -2.81
C ALA A 56 2.70 -15.31 -2.82
N TYR A 57 2.55 -14.44 -3.83
CA TYR A 57 1.45 -13.48 -3.90
C TYR A 57 0.24 -13.95 -4.71
N ARG A 58 0.32 -15.12 -5.39
CA ARG A 58 -0.83 -15.66 -6.14
C ARG A 58 -2.09 -15.76 -5.27
N LYS A 59 -1.98 -16.26 -4.04
CA LYS A 59 -3.12 -16.38 -3.11
C LYS A 59 -3.76 -15.04 -2.76
N VAL A 60 -2.98 -13.96 -2.73
CA VAL A 60 -3.52 -12.61 -2.49
C VAL A 60 -4.35 -12.19 -3.70
N LEU A 61 -3.83 -12.40 -4.91
CA LEU A 61 -4.55 -12.07 -6.15
C LEU A 61 -5.80 -12.92 -6.34
N GLU A 62 -5.78 -14.20 -5.98
CA GLU A 62 -6.95 -15.09 -6.01
C GLU A 62 -8.10 -14.60 -5.14
N LEU A 63 -7.83 -13.94 -4.00
CA LEU A 63 -8.88 -13.34 -3.16
C LEU A 63 -9.67 -12.24 -3.89
N HIS A 64 -9.07 -11.63 -4.90
CA HIS A 64 -9.65 -10.58 -5.73
C HIS A 64 -10.06 -11.08 -7.12
N GLY A 65 -9.95 -12.39 -7.40
CA GLY A 65 -10.24 -12.95 -8.73
C GLY A 65 -9.14 -12.71 -9.78
N TRP A 66 -7.95 -12.26 -9.38
CA TRP A 66 -6.83 -11.92 -10.28
C TRP A 66 -5.73 -12.99 -10.31
N GLY A 67 -6.03 -14.24 -9.96
CA GLY A 67 -5.02 -15.31 -9.83
C GLY A 67 -4.18 -15.52 -11.10
N ASP A 68 -4.81 -15.49 -12.27
CA ASP A 68 -4.15 -15.70 -13.57
C ASP A 68 -3.16 -14.57 -13.92
N LEU A 69 -3.37 -13.36 -13.38
CA LEU A 69 -2.47 -12.23 -13.57
C LEU A 69 -1.05 -12.55 -13.09
N GLN A 70 -0.92 -13.34 -12.01
CA GLN A 70 0.39 -13.74 -11.49
C GLN A 70 1.21 -14.51 -12.54
N THR A 71 0.57 -15.39 -13.30
CA THR A 71 1.26 -16.20 -14.31
C THR A 71 1.86 -15.32 -15.39
N GLU A 72 1.10 -14.34 -15.88
CA GLU A 72 1.58 -13.44 -16.92
C GLU A 72 2.64 -12.47 -16.38
N LEU A 73 2.44 -11.91 -15.18
CA LEU A 73 3.43 -11.08 -14.52
C LEU A 73 4.75 -11.83 -14.26
N HIS A 74 4.68 -13.11 -13.87
CA HIS A 74 5.85 -13.95 -13.70
C HIS A 74 6.63 -14.10 -15.01
N ARG A 75 5.93 -14.44 -16.10
CA ARG A 75 6.54 -14.57 -17.43
C ARG A 75 7.22 -13.28 -17.87
N LEU A 76 6.55 -12.13 -17.73
CA LEU A 76 7.09 -10.82 -18.08
C LEU A 76 8.28 -10.43 -17.21
N SER A 77 8.27 -10.77 -15.91
CA SER A 77 9.38 -10.45 -15.01
C SER A 77 10.66 -11.19 -15.39
N LEU A 78 10.56 -12.43 -15.87
CA LEU A 78 11.71 -13.20 -16.37
C LEU A 78 12.23 -12.64 -17.71
N ALA A 79 11.38 -11.96 -18.48
CA ALA A 79 11.74 -11.28 -19.72
C ALA A 79 12.27 -9.85 -19.50
N GLY A 80 12.19 -9.31 -18.27
CA GLY A 80 12.60 -7.93 -17.97
C GLY A 80 11.64 -6.85 -18.48
N GLU A 81 10.39 -7.22 -18.80
CA GLU A 81 9.39 -6.34 -19.42
C GLU A 81 8.63 -5.48 -18.38
N TRP A 82 9.37 -4.65 -17.64
CA TRP A 82 8.86 -3.92 -16.46
C TRP A 82 7.73 -2.93 -16.77
N ASP A 83 7.81 -2.26 -17.92
CA ASP A 83 6.77 -1.29 -18.33
C ASP A 83 5.47 -2.01 -18.67
N GLN A 84 5.56 -3.14 -19.37
CA GLN A 84 4.40 -3.99 -19.68
C GLN A 84 3.81 -4.59 -18.40
N MET A 85 4.63 -5.01 -17.45
CA MET A 85 4.14 -5.47 -16.15
C MET A 85 3.30 -4.40 -15.43
N GLY A 86 3.79 -3.15 -15.41
CA GLY A 86 3.07 -2.03 -14.80
C GLY A 86 1.75 -1.71 -15.49
N SER A 87 1.66 -1.88 -16.81
CA SER A 87 0.43 -1.59 -17.57
C SER A 87 -0.69 -2.61 -17.35
N LEU A 88 -0.37 -3.82 -16.83
CA LEU A 88 -1.36 -4.82 -16.45
C LEU A 88 -2.01 -4.54 -15.09
N ILE A 89 -1.46 -3.62 -14.30
CA ILE A 89 -2.08 -3.19 -13.05
C ILE A 89 -3.04 -2.05 -13.40
N ASP A 90 -4.34 -2.29 -13.30
CA ASP A 90 -5.36 -1.28 -13.55
C ASP A 90 -5.68 -0.41 -12.33
N ASP A 91 -6.57 0.55 -12.51
CA ASP A 91 -7.03 1.49 -11.49
C ASP A 91 -7.66 0.83 -10.26
N GLU A 92 -8.34 -0.30 -10.42
CA GLU A 92 -8.95 -1.03 -9.31
C GLU A 92 -7.88 -1.74 -8.48
N MET A 93 -6.94 -2.42 -9.15
CA MET A 93 -5.82 -3.11 -8.51
C MET A 93 -4.93 -2.12 -7.76
N LEU A 94 -4.59 -0.98 -8.36
CA LEU A 94 -3.79 0.04 -7.70
C LEU A 94 -4.49 0.56 -6.45
N ARG A 95 -5.78 0.92 -6.53
CA ARG A 95 -6.51 1.42 -5.36
C ARG A 95 -6.72 0.34 -4.30
N THR A 96 -6.72 -0.94 -4.66
CA THR A 96 -6.79 -2.04 -3.71
C THR A 96 -5.50 -2.14 -2.89
N PHE A 97 -4.33 -2.07 -3.52
CA PHE A 97 -3.04 -2.27 -2.84
C PHE A 97 -2.35 -1.00 -2.36
N ALA A 98 -2.71 0.18 -2.88
CA ALA A 98 -2.13 1.47 -2.52
C ALA A 98 -3.19 2.47 -2.05
N VAL A 99 -2.76 3.42 -1.21
CA VAL A 99 -3.53 4.63 -0.93
C VAL A 99 -3.22 5.64 -2.03
N VAL A 100 -4.22 6.02 -2.82
CA VAL A 100 -4.10 6.98 -3.92
C VAL A 100 -4.88 8.23 -3.56
N ALA A 101 -4.19 9.34 -3.28
CA ALA A 101 -4.83 10.59 -2.84
C ALA A 101 -3.93 11.80 -3.08
N SER A 102 -4.53 12.97 -3.25
CA SER A 102 -3.82 14.26 -3.20
C SER A 102 -3.19 14.47 -1.82
N LEU A 103 -2.17 15.32 -1.71
CA LEU A 103 -1.50 15.61 -0.42
C LEU A 103 -2.47 16.11 0.66
N GLY A 104 -3.52 16.85 0.27
CA GLY A 104 -4.54 17.37 1.18
C GLY A 104 -5.45 16.28 1.74
N GLU A 105 -5.79 15.28 0.93
CA GLU A 105 -6.71 14.19 1.27
C GLU A 105 -5.99 12.97 1.86
N LEU A 106 -4.67 12.89 1.69
CA LEU A 106 -3.85 11.77 2.11
C LEU A 106 -4.03 11.38 3.58
N PRO A 107 -4.10 12.32 4.56
CA PRO A 107 -4.38 11.95 5.94
C PRO A 107 -5.68 11.15 6.10
N THR A 108 -6.79 11.66 5.55
CA THR A 108 -8.10 11.02 5.62
C THR A 108 -8.09 9.65 4.93
N ALA A 109 -7.47 9.55 3.76
CA ALA A 109 -7.39 8.29 3.01
C ALA A 109 -6.59 7.21 3.76
N ILE A 110 -5.50 7.60 4.44
CA ILE A 110 -4.72 6.69 5.28
C ILE A 110 -5.53 6.22 6.48
N HIS A 111 -6.23 7.13 7.17
CA HIS A 111 -7.11 6.73 8.28
C HIS A 111 -8.17 5.73 7.83
N GLN A 112 -8.89 6.02 6.74
CA GLN A 112 -9.91 5.11 6.20
C GLN A 112 -9.34 3.72 5.86
N ARG A 113 -8.10 3.65 5.37
CA ARG A 113 -7.44 2.38 5.03
C ARG A 113 -7.00 1.59 6.26
N CYS A 114 -6.56 2.28 7.31
CA CYS A 114 -5.80 1.68 8.42
C CYS A 114 -6.57 1.58 9.73
N ASP A 115 -7.68 2.31 9.87
CA ASP A 115 -8.44 2.37 11.12
C ASP A 115 -8.86 0.99 11.62
N GLY A 116 -8.73 0.79 12.93
CA GLY A 116 -9.01 -0.47 13.61
C GLY A 116 -8.04 -1.64 13.31
N VAL A 117 -7.10 -1.51 12.36
CA VAL A 117 -6.24 -2.62 11.92
C VAL A 117 -4.73 -2.36 12.02
N ILE A 118 -4.25 -1.15 11.72
CA ILE A 118 -2.83 -0.78 11.72
C ILE A 118 -2.61 0.39 12.69
N ASP A 119 -1.66 0.25 13.63
CA ASP A 119 -1.36 1.27 14.64
C ASP A 119 -0.31 2.27 14.17
N ARG A 120 0.60 1.84 13.30
CA ARG A 120 1.71 2.65 12.80
C ARG A 120 1.90 2.44 11.32
N VAL A 121 2.01 3.53 10.59
CA VAL A 121 2.23 3.53 9.14
C VAL A 121 3.63 4.03 8.83
N LEU A 122 4.28 3.38 7.86
CA LEU A 122 5.48 3.91 7.21
C LEU A 122 5.09 4.36 5.80
N ILE A 123 5.32 5.63 5.51
CA ILE A 123 4.89 6.28 4.27
C ILE A 123 6.12 6.83 3.56
N GLY A 124 6.23 6.55 2.27
CA GLY A 124 7.17 7.24 1.38
C GLY A 124 6.50 8.42 0.69
N PHE A 125 7.21 9.54 0.57
CA PHE A 125 6.78 10.69 -0.22
C PHE A 125 7.64 10.81 -1.48
N PRO A 126 7.09 11.29 -2.61
CA PRO A 126 7.89 11.66 -3.77
C PRO A 126 8.92 12.72 -3.37
N SER A 127 10.12 12.67 -3.96
CA SER A 127 11.18 13.64 -3.68
C SER A 127 10.86 15.07 -4.14
N SER A 128 9.81 15.25 -4.95
CA SER A 128 9.29 16.57 -5.34
C SER A 128 8.53 17.26 -4.20
N VAL A 129 8.08 16.51 -3.19
CA VAL A 129 7.34 17.08 -2.05
C VAL A 129 8.32 17.61 -1.02
N GLY A 130 8.28 18.92 -0.77
CA GLY A 130 9.16 19.58 0.20
C GLY A 130 8.90 19.16 1.66
N ASP A 131 9.94 19.24 2.49
CA ASP A 131 9.95 18.78 3.89
C ASP A 131 8.86 19.42 4.76
N ASP A 132 8.53 20.70 4.54
CA ASP A 132 7.47 21.40 5.27
C ASP A 132 6.09 20.78 4.98
N THR A 133 5.84 20.44 3.71
CA THR A 133 4.60 19.79 3.28
C THR A 133 4.53 18.37 3.84
N VAL A 134 5.61 17.61 3.77
CA VAL A 134 5.71 16.27 4.38
C VAL A 134 5.41 16.36 5.88
N SER A 135 6.03 17.30 6.59
CA SER A 135 5.84 17.51 8.02
C SER A 135 4.39 17.86 8.35
N SER A 136 3.76 18.74 7.57
CA SER A 136 2.35 19.11 7.74
C SER A 136 1.41 17.91 7.57
N VAL A 137 1.62 17.10 6.53
CA VAL A 137 0.81 15.89 6.27
C VAL A 137 0.98 14.88 7.41
N LEU A 138 2.21 14.63 7.85
CA LEU A 138 2.50 13.70 8.95
C LEU A 138 1.90 14.17 10.28
N GLN A 139 1.89 15.47 10.56
CA GLN A 139 1.21 16.03 11.73
C GLN A 139 -0.30 15.78 11.67
N LYS A 140 -0.93 16.01 10.51
CA LYS A 140 -2.37 15.76 10.33
C LYS A 140 -2.74 14.28 10.53
N ILE A 141 -1.92 13.36 10.01
CA ILE A 141 -2.10 11.91 10.23
C ILE A 141 -2.00 11.55 11.72
N ARG A 142 -1.11 12.20 12.48
CA ARG A 142 -0.99 11.94 13.92
C ARG A 142 -2.14 12.52 14.74
N SER A 143 -2.72 13.65 14.30
CA SER A 143 -3.78 14.36 15.03
C SER A 143 -5.19 13.87 14.75
N ALA A 144 -5.39 13.08 13.68
CA ALA A 144 -6.69 12.52 13.32
C ALA A 144 -6.93 11.12 13.92
N ALA A 145 -6.07 10.68 14.85
CA ALA A 145 -6.22 9.48 15.68
C ALA A 145 -6.80 9.81 17.06
#